data_AF-A0A3A6NUI7-F1
#
_entry.id   AF-A0A3A6NUI7-F1
#
_cell.length_a   1.000
_cell.length_b   1.000
_cell.length_c   1.000
_cell.angle_alpha   90.00
_cell.angle_beta   90.00
_cell.angle_gamma   90.00
#
_symmetry.space_group_name_H-M   'P 1'
#
loop_
_entity.id
_entity.type
_entity.pdbx_description
1 polymer ?
#
loop_
_entity_poly.entity_id
_entity_poly.type
_entity_poly.pdbx_seq_one_letter_code
_entity_poly.pdbx_strand_id
1 'polypeptide(L)'
;MKKVSLTIDGKEISASEHATLLQAARDAGIQIPTLCHDDRLAPYGSCRLCSVEITSGKKAKIVASCVYPVENGLVVETMSPRIVKIRRVILELLQASSPKGRVEELSKVYGTSTDKFEKELTFCILCGLCVRYCSEVKKAHALGFIGRGIEKQVVFFPEIALKSCPGCEGECFSLCPTGILPNKFAQSVPSFGKVQPTVFPVRLWDEDNFLNLTRNIT
;
A
#
# COMPACT_ATOMS: atom_id res chain seq x y z
N MET A 1 2.01 5.01 -31.27
CA MET A 1 2.29 4.05 -30.17
C MET A 1 1.65 2.73 -30.53
N LYS A 2 2.38 1.61 -30.41
CA LYS A 2 1.85 0.29 -30.72
C LYS A 2 0.85 -0.09 -29.63
N LYS A 3 -0.36 -0.49 -30.06
CA LYS A 3 -1.44 -0.91 -29.17
C LYS A 3 -1.52 -2.43 -29.18
N VAL A 4 -1.89 -2.99 -28.04
CA VAL A 4 -2.19 -4.41 -27.88
C VAL A 4 -3.67 -4.57 -27.50
N SER A 5 -4.29 -5.63 -28.01
CA SER A 5 -5.67 -5.98 -27.66
C SER A 5 -5.65 -7.08 -26.60
N LEU A 6 -6.45 -6.90 -25.55
CA LEU A 6 -6.62 -7.87 -24.47
C LEU A 6 -8.07 -7.86 -23.99
N THR A 7 -8.47 -8.90 -23.28
CA THR A 7 -9.82 -9.02 -22.72
C THR A 7 -9.73 -9.01 -21.20
N ILE A 8 -10.47 -8.12 -20.53
CA ILE A 8 -10.58 -8.08 -19.06
C ILE A 8 -12.05 -8.22 -18.70
N ASP A 9 -12.38 -9.24 -17.91
CA ASP A 9 -13.76 -9.57 -17.48
C ASP A 9 -14.76 -9.62 -18.66
N GLY A 10 -14.32 -10.20 -19.78
CA GLY A 10 -15.12 -10.32 -21.02
C GLY A 10 -15.16 -9.06 -21.89
N LYS A 11 -14.62 -7.93 -21.43
CA LYS A 11 -14.55 -6.68 -22.21
C LYS A 11 -13.26 -6.60 -23.00
N GLU A 12 -13.35 -6.39 -24.31
CA GLU A 12 -12.17 -6.14 -25.16
C GLU A 12 -11.64 -4.73 -24.93
N ILE A 13 -10.33 -4.62 -24.69
CA ILE A 13 -9.63 -3.40 -24.31
C ILE A 13 -8.41 -3.25 -25.22
N SER A 14 -8.15 -2.02 -25.63
CA SER A 14 -6.94 -1.66 -26.36
C SER A 14 -6.05 -0.81 -25.45
N ALA A 15 -4.84 -1.29 -25.16
CA ALA A 15 -3.89 -0.64 -24.28
C ALA A 15 -2.56 -0.37 -24.99
N SER A 16 -1.78 0.58 -24.47
CA SER A 16 -0.40 0.79 -24.90
C SER A 16 0.46 -0.41 -24.54
N GLU A 17 1.34 -0.87 -25.43
CA GLU A 17 2.22 -2.04 -25.23
C GLU A 17 3.12 -1.94 -23.97
N HIS A 18 3.33 -0.73 -23.44
CA HIS A 18 4.12 -0.50 -22.23
C HIS A 18 3.28 -0.30 -20.95
N ALA A 19 1.95 -0.34 -21.06
CA ALA A 19 1.07 -0.21 -19.91
C ALA A 19 1.09 -1.48 -19.04
N THR A 20 0.79 -1.32 -17.76
CA THR A 20 0.52 -2.46 -16.87
C THR A 20 -0.94 -2.89 -17.01
N LEU A 21 -1.26 -4.13 -16.60
CA LEU A 21 -2.65 -4.59 -16.56
C LEU A 21 -3.53 -3.70 -15.68
N LEU A 22 -2.98 -3.18 -14.58
CA LEU A 22 -3.70 -2.26 -13.70
C LEU A 22 -4.05 -0.95 -14.42
N GLN A 23 -3.12 -0.38 -15.19
CA GLN A 23 -3.37 0.83 -15.95
C GLN A 23 -4.43 0.59 -17.03
N ALA A 24 -4.28 -0.49 -17.80
CA ALA A 24 -5.25 -0.86 -18.84
C ALA A 24 -6.66 -1.10 -18.27
N ALA A 25 -6.77 -1.74 -17.10
CA ALA A 25 -8.04 -1.94 -16.42
C ALA A 25 -8.67 -0.59 -16.01
N ARG A 26 -7.90 0.31 -15.40
CA ARG A 26 -8.37 1.64 -14.98
C ARG A 26 -8.84 2.49 -16.15
N ASP A 27 -8.08 2.53 -17.24
CA ASP A 27 -8.44 3.26 -18.46
C ASP A 27 -9.75 2.74 -19.06
N ALA A 28 -10.06 1.45 -18.86
CA ALA A 28 -11.30 0.81 -19.29
C ALA A 28 -12.46 0.92 -18.28
N GLY A 29 -12.25 1.59 -17.14
CA GLY A 29 -13.22 1.76 -16.06
C GLY A 29 -13.34 0.57 -15.10
N ILE A 30 -12.43 -0.42 -15.19
CA ILE A 30 -12.42 -1.62 -14.35
C ILE A 30 -11.56 -1.35 -13.11
N GLN A 31 -12.17 -1.47 -11.93
CA GLN A 31 -11.53 -1.16 -10.67
C GLN A 31 -10.85 -2.40 -10.08
N ILE A 32 -9.52 -2.38 -10.01
CA ILE A 32 -8.72 -3.40 -9.32
C ILE A 32 -8.18 -2.78 -8.01
N PRO A 33 -8.41 -3.40 -6.84
CA PRO A 33 -8.02 -2.82 -5.56
C PRO A 33 -6.51 -2.82 -5.36
N THR A 34 -6.00 -1.74 -4.77
CA THR A 34 -4.57 -1.55 -4.46
C THR A 34 -4.40 -0.83 -3.13
N LEU A 35 -3.43 -1.24 -2.32
CA LEU A 35 -2.99 -0.49 -1.12
C LEU A 35 -1.58 0.10 -1.24
N CYS A 36 -0.76 -0.38 -2.17
CA CYS A 36 0.64 0.04 -2.32
C CYS A 36 0.95 0.73 -3.67
N HIS A 37 -0.08 1.19 -4.38
CA HIS A 37 0.04 1.82 -5.69
C HIS A 37 -0.34 3.31 -5.61
N ASP A 38 0.44 4.14 -6.28
CA ASP A 38 0.19 5.56 -6.53
C ASP A 38 0.74 5.87 -7.92
N ASP A 39 0.03 6.69 -8.70
CA ASP A 39 0.34 6.92 -10.12
C ASP A 39 1.64 7.73 -10.32
N ARG A 40 2.13 8.39 -9.26
CA ARG A 40 3.42 9.12 -9.26
C ARG A 40 4.61 8.23 -8.93
N LEU A 41 4.37 6.97 -8.59
CA LEU A 41 5.41 6.03 -8.16
C LEU A 41 5.57 4.90 -9.17
N ALA A 42 6.77 4.32 -9.23
CA ALA A 42 6.98 3.12 -10.02
C ALA A 42 6.08 1.94 -9.55
N PRO A 43 5.84 0.93 -10.40
CA PRO A 43 5.25 -0.34 -9.97
C PRO A 43 6.01 -1.00 -8.81
N TYR A 44 5.30 -1.53 -7.80
CA TYR A 44 5.93 -2.16 -6.63
C TYR A 44 5.43 -3.56 -6.29
N GLY A 45 4.10 -3.78 -6.32
CA GLY A 45 3.54 -5.13 -6.15
C GLY A 45 3.65 -5.77 -4.77
N SER A 46 3.89 -4.99 -3.70
CA SER A 46 4.06 -5.52 -2.34
C SER A 46 2.77 -6.01 -1.69
N CYS A 47 1.67 -5.27 -1.78
CA CYS A 47 0.43 -5.61 -1.05
C CYS A 47 -0.38 -6.78 -1.64
N ARG A 48 -0.08 -7.19 -2.88
CA ARG A 48 -0.73 -8.29 -3.63
C ARG A 48 -2.26 -8.22 -3.80
N LEU A 49 -2.96 -7.18 -3.34
CA LEU A 49 -4.41 -7.04 -3.56
C LEU A 49 -4.79 -6.88 -5.04
N CYS A 50 -3.87 -6.31 -5.83
CA CYS A 50 -4.03 -6.18 -7.28
C CYS A 50 -3.90 -7.50 -8.05
N SER A 51 -3.88 -8.65 -7.35
CA SER A 51 -3.79 -9.96 -7.99
C SER A 51 -4.99 -10.17 -8.90
N VAL A 52 -4.70 -10.66 -10.11
CA VAL A 52 -5.67 -11.04 -11.14
C VAL A 52 -5.27 -12.38 -11.72
N GLU A 53 -6.24 -13.10 -12.26
CA GLU A 53 -6.02 -14.37 -12.94
C GLU A 53 -5.89 -14.08 -14.44
N ILE A 54 -4.81 -14.56 -15.03
CA ILE A 54 -4.55 -14.43 -16.46
C ILE A 54 -4.52 -15.80 -17.11
N THR A 55 -5.07 -15.89 -18.31
CA THR A 55 -5.03 -17.10 -19.13
C THR A 55 -4.26 -16.78 -20.40
N SER A 56 -3.17 -17.53 -20.63
CA SER A 56 -2.43 -17.52 -21.88
C SER A 56 -2.29 -18.97 -22.37
N GLY A 57 -2.91 -19.28 -23.50
CA GLY A 57 -3.04 -20.66 -23.98
C GLY A 57 -3.87 -21.53 -23.02
N LYS A 58 -3.32 -22.66 -22.57
CA LYS A 58 -4.02 -23.65 -21.74
C LYS A 58 -3.79 -23.51 -20.22
N LYS A 59 -3.02 -22.52 -19.76
CA LYS A 59 -2.64 -22.40 -18.34
C LYS A 59 -3.13 -21.06 -17.77
N ALA A 60 -3.89 -21.14 -16.68
CA ALA A 60 -4.23 -19.99 -15.84
C ALA A 60 -3.11 -19.72 -14.81
N LYS A 61 -2.76 -18.46 -14.62
CA LYS A 61 -1.73 -18.00 -13.67
C LYS A 61 -2.25 -16.79 -12.89
N ILE A 62 -1.80 -16.62 -11.65
CA ILE A 62 -2.10 -15.41 -10.87
C ILE A 62 -0.91 -14.47 -10.95
N VAL A 63 -1.17 -13.22 -11.32
CA VAL A 63 -0.15 -12.18 -11.44
C VAL A 63 -0.59 -10.91 -10.72
N ALA A 64 0.36 -10.05 -10.37
CA ALA A 64 0.04 -8.73 -9.84
C ALA A 64 -0.16 -7.76 -11.01
N SER A 65 -1.40 -7.29 -11.19
CA SER A 65 -1.74 -6.39 -12.30
C SER A 65 -0.94 -5.08 -12.29
N CYS A 66 -0.52 -4.60 -11.12
CA CYS A 66 0.22 -3.34 -11.00
C CYS A 66 1.64 -3.39 -11.57
N VAL A 67 2.22 -4.58 -11.79
CA VAL A 67 3.57 -4.76 -12.33
C VAL A 67 3.55 -5.49 -13.68
N TYR A 68 2.57 -6.39 -13.88
CA TYR A 68 2.52 -7.22 -15.07
C TYR A 68 2.20 -6.37 -16.33
N PRO A 69 3.02 -6.45 -17.39
CA PRO A 69 2.78 -5.71 -18.63
C PRO A 69 1.60 -6.30 -19.40
N VAL A 70 0.94 -5.47 -20.22
CA VAL A 70 -0.09 -5.97 -21.13
C VAL A 70 0.52 -6.82 -22.26
N GLU A 71 -0.19 -7.88 -22.65
CA GLU A 71 0.18 -8.75 -23.76
C GLU A 71 -1.00 -8.89 -24.72
N ASN A 72 -0.70 -9.08 -26.01
CA ASN A 72 -1.74 -9.23 -27.02
C ASN A 72 -2.45 -10.60 -26.89
N GLY A 73 -3.79 -10.59 -26.91
CA GLY A 73 -4.61 -11.79 -26.75
C GLY A 73 -4.72 -12.31 -25.31
N LEU A 74 -4.26 -11.55 -24.33
CA LEU A 74 -4.36 -11.93 -22.92
C LEU A 74 -5.82 -11.87 -22.45
N VAL A 75 -6.27 -12.91 -21.73
CA VAL A 75 -7.58 -12.90 -21.06
C VAL A 75 -7.34 -12.78 -19.56
N VAL A 76 -7.97 -11.79 -18.94
CA VAL A 76 -7.82 -11.43 -17.52
C VAL A 76 -9.16 -11.52 -16.82
N GLU A 77 -9.18 -12.19 -15.67
CA GLU A 77 -10.32 -12.21 -14.76
C GLU A 77 -9.93 -11.53 -13.45
N THR A 78 -10.66 -10.47 -13.10
CA THR A 78 -10.37 -9.67 -11.90
C THR A 78 -11.15 -10.14 -10.68
N MET A 79 -12.21 -10.95 -10.88
CA MET A 79 -13.15 -11.40 -9.85
C MET A 79 -13.40 -12.92 -9.89
N SER A 80 -12.45 -13.72 -10.41
CA SER A 80 -12.57 -15.19 -10.34
C SER A 80 -12.70 -15.67 -8.87
N PRO A 81 -13.35 -16.83 -8.61
CA PRO A 81 -13.49 -17.35 -7.24
C PRO A 81 -12.15 -17.48 -6.50
N ARG A 82 -11.09 -17.78 -7.25
CA ARG A 82 -9.73 -17.88 -6.72
C ARG A 82 -9.17 -16.51 -6.31
N ILE A 83 -9.37 -15.48 -7.13
CA ILE A 83 -8.93 -14.11 -6.83
C ILE A 83 -9.68 -13.52 -5.64
N VAL A 84 -11.01 -13.71 -5.58
CA VAL A 84 -11.82 -13.26 -4.44
C VAL A 84 -11.33 -13.91 -3.14
N LYS A 85 -11.06 -15.23 -3.14
CA LYS A 85 -10.51 -15.94 -1.97
C LYS A 85 -9.15 -15.38 -1.55
N ILE A 86 -8.25 -15.11 -2.50
CA ILE A 86 -6.91 -14.57 -2.21
C ILE A 86 -7.00 -13.16 -1.61
N ARG A 87 -7.78 -12.27 -2.21
CA ARG A 87 -7.96 -10.90 -1.71
C ARG A 87 -8.54 -10.90 -0.29
N ARG A 88 -9.53 -11.76 -0.04
CA ARG A 88 -10.10 -11.94 1.30
C ARG A 88 -9.05 -12.38 2.31
N VAL A 89 -8.25 -13.41 2.02
CA VAL A 89 -7.20 -13.88 2.96
C VAL A 89 -6.14 -12.82 3.20
N ILE A 90 -5.74 -12.06 2.17
CA ILE A 90 -4.81 -10.94 2.33
C ILE A 90 -5.39 -9.89 3.28
N LEU A 91 -6.66 -9.50 3.09
CA LEU A 91 -7.31 -8.51 3.94
C LEU A 91 -7.53 -9.01 5.38
N GLU A 92 -7.81 -10.30 5.57
CA GLU A 92 -7.90 -10.93 6.90
C GLU A 92 -6.53 -10.84 7.62
N LEU A 93 -5.44 -11.14 6.91
CA LEU A 93 -4.08 -11.01 7.45
C LEU A 93 -3.74 -9.55 7.76
N LEU A 94 -4.04 -8.62 6.84
CA LEU A 94 -3.75 -7.21 7.04
C LEU A 94 -4.53 -6.60 8.22
N GLN A 95 -5.76 -7.05 8.46
CA GLN A 95 -6.55 -6.60 9.61
C GLN A 95 -5.96 -7.04 10.95
N ALA A 96 -5.26 -8.16 10.99
CA ALA A 96 -4.56 -8.59 12.20
C ALA A 96 -3.48 -7.59 12.64
N SER A 97 -2.87 -6.89 11.67
CA SER A 97 -1.84 -5.86 11.92
C SER A 97 -2.40 -4.43 11.93
N SER A 98 -3.37 -4.12 11.07
CA SER A 98 -3.93 -2.77 10.90
C SER A 98 -5.39 -2.81 10.41
N PRO A 99 -6.38 -2.77 11.32
CA PRO A 99 -7.79 -2.93 10.98
C PRO A 99 -8.49 -1.60 10.59
N LYS A 100 -7.76 -0.60 10.08
CA LYS A 100 -8.27 0.77 9.84
C LYS A 100 -7.97 1.29 8.44
N GLY A 101 -8.64 2.38 8.07
CA GLY A 101 -8.49 3.04 6.79
C GLY A 101 -8.98 2.19 5.63
N ARG A 102 -8.25 2.23 4.50
CA ARG A 102 -8.61 1.49 3.28
C ARG A 102 -8.61 -0.03 3.45
N VAL A 103 -7.90 -0.55 4.45
CA VAL A 103 -7.96 -1.98 4.79
C VAL A 103 -9.36 -2.33 5.27
N GLU A 104 -9.93 -1.53 6.19
CA GLU A 104 -11.29 -1.73 6.72
C GLU A 104 -12.35 -1.61 5.61
N GLU A 105 -12.22 -0.61 4.74
CA GLU A 105 -13.12 -0.39 3.61
C GLU A 105 -13.17 -1.60 2.67
N LEU A 106 -12.00 -2.09 2.25
CA LEU A 106 -11.91 -3.26 1.38
C LEU A 106 -12.36 -4.53 2.09
N SER A 107 -12.07 -4.68 3.39
CA SER A 107 -12.51 -5.83 4.18
C SER A 107 -14.04 -5.97 4.22
N LYS A 108 -14.77 -4.86 4.29
CA LYS A 108 -16.24 -4.83 4.18
C LYS A 108 -16.71 -5.31 2.81
N VAL A 109 -16.05 -4.87 1.74
CA VAL A 109 -16.38 -5.28 0.36
C VAL A 109 -16.18 -6.79 0.15
N TYR A 110 -15.11 -7.37 0.68
CA TYR A 110 -14.76 -8.78 0.47
C TYR A 110 -15.31 -9.74 1.53
N GLY A 111 -16.07 -9.24 2.53
CA GLY A 111 -16.70 -10.06 3.56
C GLY A 111 -15.69 -10.88 4.38
N THR A 112 -14.68 -10.20 4.92
CA THR A 112 -13.59 -10.84 5.70
C THR A 112 -14.00 -11.17 7.13
N SER A 113 -13.40 -12.21 7.73
CA SER A 113 -13.49 -12.48 9.17
C SER A 113 -12.28 -11.94 9.93
N THR A 114 -12.50 -11.38 11.13
CA THR A 114 -11.43 -10.79 11.96
C THR A 114 -10.72 -11.77 12.87
N ASP A 115 -11.15 -13.03 12.92
CA ASP A 115 -10.81 -13.96 14.01
C ASP A 115 -9.90 -15.11 13.55
N LYS A 116 -9.46 -15.08 12.29
CA LYS A 116 -8.60 -16.13 11.70
C LYS A 116 -7.13 -16.02 12.09
N PHE A 117 -6.67 -14.82 12.43
CA PHE A 117 -5.28 -14.53 12.72
C PHE A 117 -5.19 -13.84 14.07
N GLU A 118 -4.15 -14.15 14.85
CA GLU A 118 -3.85 -13.47 16.09
C GLU A 118 -3.51 -12.00 15.81
N LYS A 119 -4.06 -11.10 16.63
CA LYS A 119 -3.94 -9.66 16.41
C LYS A 119 -2.66 -9.14 17.03
N GLU A 120 -1.76 -8.64 16.20
CA GLU A 120 -0.54 -7.93 16.62
C GLU A 120 -0.52 -6.56 15.93
N LEU A 121 -1.04 -5.55 16.63
CA LEU A 121 -1.36 -4.26 16.03
C LEU A 121 -0.11 -3.39 15.85
N THR A 122 0.47 -3.45 14.65
CA THR A 122 1.58 -2.58 14.22
C THR A 122 1.10 -1.34 13.47
N PHE A 123 -0.16 -1.33 13.01
CA PHE A 123 -0.83 -0.28 12.25
C PHE A 123 -0.22 0.08 10.87
N CYS A 124 1.02 -0.29 10.61
CA CYS A 124 1.71 -0.18 9.34
C CYS A 124 1.67 -1.53 8.59
N ILE A 125 1.15 -1.52 7.36
CA ILE A 125 1.10 -2.70 6.49
C ILE A 125 2.33 -2.85 5.57
N LEU A 126 3.39 -2.08 5.83
CA LEU A 126 4.63 -2.07 5.04
C LEU A 126 4.42 -1.87 3.52
N CYS A 127 3.38 -1.12 3.15
CA CYS A 127 3.05 -0.84 1.74
C CYS A 127 4.15 -0.05 1.01
N GLY A 128 4.99 0.69 1.76
CA GLY A 128 6.11 1.45 1.23
C GLY A 128 5.77 2.75 0.51
N LEU A 129 4.49 3.15 0.44
CA LEU A 129 4.09 4.38 -0.24
C LEU A 129 4.83 5.61 0.30
N CYS A 130 4.99 5.73 1.62
CA CYS A 130 5.71 6.84 2.23
C CYS A 130 7.21 6.87 1.89
N VAL A 131 7.89 5.73 2.08
CA VAL A 131 9.32 5.57 1.80
C VAL A 131 9.60 5.88 0.33
N ARG A 132 8.78 5.31 -0.55
CA ARG A 132 8.91 5.47 -2.00
C ARG A 132 8.56 6.88 -2.46
N TYR A 133 7.53 7.52 -1.91
CA TYR A 133 7.24 8.91 -2.23
C TYR A 133 8.38 9.84 -1.80
N CYS A 134 8.94 9.60 -0.61
CA CYS A 134 10.07 10.36 -0.10
C CYS A 134 11.33 10.22 -0.98
N SER A 135 11.61 9.02 -1.49
CA SER A 135 12.81 8.74 -2.29
C SER A 135 12.63 8.98 -3.80
N GLU A 136 11.49 8.61 -4.38
CA GLU A 136 11.24 8.65 -5.83
C GLU A 136 10.74 10.02 -6.27
N VAL A 137 9.82 10.64 -5.52
CA VAL A 137 9.20 11.91 -5.89
C VAL A 137 9.93 13.09 -5.26
N LYS A 138 10.11 13.06 -3.93
CA LYS A 138 10.71 14.19 -3.20
C LYS A 138 12.23 14.19 -3.21
N LYS A 139 12.86 13.07 -3.55
CA LYS A 139 14.33 12.87 -3.51
C LYS A 139 14.95 13.24 -2.16
N ALA A 140 14.17 13.20 -1.09
CA ALA A 140 14.59 13.65 0.23
C ALA A 140 15.24 12.52 1.03
N HIS A 141 14.84 11.26 0.81
CA HIS A 141 15.36 10.08 1.52
C HIS A 141 15.29 10.18 3.06
N ALA A 142 14.31 10.93 3.57
CA ALA A 142 14.06 11.09 5.01
C ALA A 142 13.40 9.86 5.66
N LEU A 143 12.78 8.98 4.87
CA LEU A 143 12.18 7.72 5.32
C LEU A 143 12.87 6.52 4.67
N GLY A 144 12.94 5.42 5.41
CA GLY A 144 13.51 4.16 4.93
C GLY A 144 12.89 2.93 5.57
N PHE A 145 13.28 1.78 5.06
CA PHE A 145 13.03 0.49 5.71
C PHE A 145 14.29 0.03 6.43
N ILE A 146 14.13 -0.44 7.67
CA ILE A 146 15.16 -1.19 8.40
C ILE A 146 14.63 -2.58 8.77
N GLY A 147 15.53 -3.51 9.07
CA GLY A 147 15.17 -4.90 9.39
C GLY A 147 14.79 -5.74 8.16
N ARG A 148 14.43 -7.00 8.40
CA ARG A 148 14.02 -7.96 7.36
C ARG A 148 12.89 -8.85 7.87
N GLY A 149 12.10 -9.38 6.94
CA GLY A 149 10.98 -10.27 7.29
C GLY A 149 10.00 -9.60 8.24
N ILE A 150 9.70 -10.27 9.34
CA ILE A 150 8.78 -9.79 10.38
C ILE A 150 9.34 -8.60 11.19
N GLU A 151 10.66 -8.41 11.20
CA GLU A 151 11.31 -7.28 11.90
C GLU A 151 11.39 -6.03 11.02
N LYS A 152 10.84 -6.06 9.80
CA LYS A 152 10.91 -4.94 8.88
C LYS A 152 10.04 -3.78 9.37
N GLN A 153 10.62 -2.59 9.46
CA GLN A 153 9.94 -1.39 9.97
C GLN A 153 10.23 -0.18 9.09
N VAL A 154 9.30 0.78 9.08
CA VAL A 154 9.50 2.10 8.48
C VAL A 154 10.08 3.02 9.55
N VAL A 155 11.18 3.70 9.24
CA VAL A 155 11.83 4.66 10.13
C VAL A 155 12.10 5.97 9.45
N PHE A 156 12.23 7.02 10.26
CA PHE A 156 12.77 8.29 9.84
C PHE A 156 14.28 8.32 10.08
N PHE A 157 15.01 8.97 9.17
CA PHE A 157 16.40 9.34 9.38
C PHE A 157 16.44 10.76 9.95
N PRO A 158 16.65 10.96 11.27
CA PRO A 158 16.36 12.22 11.94
C PRO A 158 17.08 13.43 11.34
N GLU A 159 18.37 13.26 11.02
CA GLU A 159 19.22 14.33 10.45
C GLU A 159 18.69 14.87 9.12
N ILE A 160 18.09 13.99 8.31
CA ILE A 160 17.51 14.32 7.00
C ILE A 160 16.08 14.82 7.18
N ALA A 161 15.28 14.11 7.99
CA ALA A 161 13.87 14.42 8.22
C ALA A 161 13.68 15.82 8.81
N LEU A 162 14.53 16.23 9.78
CA LEU A 162 14.46 17.56 10.39
C LEU A 162 14.67 18.69 9.38
N LYS A 163 15.47 18.46 8.34
CA LYS A 163 15.78 19.45 7.30
C LYS A 163 14.73 19.45 6.18
N SER A 164 14.35 18.26 5.73
CA SER A 164 13.59 18.11 4.49
C SER A 164 12.08 18.00 4.69
N CYS A 165 11.61 17.41 5.80
CA CYS A 165 10.18 17.20 6.02
C CYS A 165 9.39 18.49 6.24
N PRO A 166 9.87 19.52 6.97
CA PRO A 166 9.13 20.77 7.15
C PRO A 166 8.77 21.46 5.83
N GLY A 167 9.72 21.53 4.88
CA GLY A 167 9.47 22.12 3.55
C GLY A 167 8.65 21.25 2.61
N CYS A 168 8.50 19.96 2.91
CA CYS A 168 7.66 19.01 2.18
C CYS A 168 6.23 18.93 2.78
N GLU A 169 6.01 19.52 3.95
CA GLU A 169 4.78 19.43 4.75
C GLU A 169 4.30 17.98 5.03
N GLY A 170 5.18 17.00 4.81
CA GLY A 170 4.89 15.60 5.01
C GLY A 170 3.82 15.03 4.06
N GLU A 171 3.74 15.47 2.80
CA GLU A 171 2.77 14.96 1.81
C GLU A 171 2.60 13.42 1.76
N CYS A 172 3.64 12.67 2.11
CA CYS A 172 3.58 11.21 2.21
C CYS A 172 2.56 10.69 3.25
N PHE A 173 2.20 11.50 4.26
CA PHE A 173 1.21 11.18 5.31
C PHE A 173 -0.15 10.82 4.69
N SER A 174 -0.60 11.61 3.73
CA SER A 174 -1.89 11.41 3.05
C SER A 174 -1.92 10.18 2.13
N LEU A 175 -0.76 9.57 1.84
CA LEU A 175 -0.68 8.34 1.04
C LEU A 175 -0.86 7.08 1.88
N CYS A 176 -0.81 7.19 3.22
CA CYS A 176 -0.89 6.02 4.07
C CYS A 176 -2.28 5.37 3.97
N PRO A 177 -2.38 4.13 3.48
CA PRO A 177 -3.67 3.48 3.31
C PRO A 177 -4.34 3.18 4.66
N THR A 178 -3.57 3.14 5.75
CA THR A 178 -4.05 2.89 7.11
C THR A 178 -4.25 4.18 7.91
N GLY A 179 -3.84 5.34 7.36
CA GLY A 179 -3.92 6.63 8.05
C GLY A 179 -2.95 6.78 9.22
N ILE A 180 -1.95 5.89 9.33
CA ILE A 180 -1.03 5.79 10.47
C ILE A 180 0.40 5.87 9.94
N LEU A 181 0.79 7.05 9.49
CA LEU A 181 2.21 7.39 9.42
C LEU A 181 2.54 8.20 10.67
N PRO A 182 3.69 7.99 11.30
CA PRO A 182 4.00 8.69 12.54
C PRO A 182 4.15 10.19 12.27
N ASN A 183 3.15 10.99 12.66
CA ASN A 183 3.24 12.45 12.69
C ASN A 183 4.35 12.86 13.68
N LYS A 184 5.25 13.78 13.25
CA LYS A 184 6.29 14.61 13.92
C LYS A 184 7.13 14.06 15.11
N PHE A 185 6.74 12.95 15.73
CA PHE A 185 7.25 12.41 17.00
C PHE A 185 7.73 10.95 16.93
N ALA A 186 7.86 10.33 15.74
CA ALA A 186 8.66 9.09 15.61
C ALA A 186 10.18 9.37 15.71
N GLN A 187 10.55 10.16 16.71
CA GLN A 187 11.92 10.57 17.01
C GLN A 187 12.68 9.49 17.80
N SER A 188 12.05 8.40 18.22
CA SER A 188 12.76 7.25 18.77
C SER A 188 13.14 6.27 17.66
N VAL A 189 14.41 6.29 17.28
CA VAL A 189 15.05 5.17 16.58
C VAL A 189 14.84 3.91 17.44
N PRO A 190 14.28 2.80 16.93
CA PRO A 190 14.18 1.58 17.71
C PRO A 190 15.59 1.11 18.06
N SER A 191 15.92 1.08 19.35
CA SER A 191 17.15 0.47 19.82
C SER A 191 17.04 -1.04 19.62
N PHE A 192 17.86 -1.60 18.74
CA PHE A 192 17.93 -3.05 18.55
C PHE A 192 18.34 -3.69 19.89
N GLY A 193 17.39 -4.39 20.53
CA GLY A 193 17.70 -5.34 21.60
C GLY A 193 16.92 -5.21 22.91
N LYS A 194 16.26 -4.08 23.23
CA LYS A 194 15.41 -4.00 24.44
C LYS A 194 14.26 -3.03 24.27
N VAL A 195 13.05 -3.58 24.43
CA VAL A 195 11.73 -2.91 24.46
C VAL A 195 11.43 -2.14 23.18
N GLN A 196 10.46 -2.63 22.40
CA GLN A 196 9.87 -1.83 21.33
C GLN A 196 9.43 -0.51 21.96
N PRO A 197 9.98 0.65 21.57
CA PRO A 197 9.38 1.89 22.01
C PRO A 197 7.93 1.83 21.55
N THR A 198 7.01 1.96 22.50
CA THR A 198 5.59 2.16 22.22
C THR A 198 5.47 3.53 21.57
N VAL A 199 5.88 3.61 20.29
CA VAL A 199 5.58 4.75 19.45
C VAL A 199 4.08 4.65 19.23
N PHE A 200 3.31 5.21 20.16
CA PHE A 200 1.87 5.35 19.97
C PHE A 200 1.69 6.07 18.63
N PRO A 201 1.05 5.43 17.65
CA PRO A 201 0.83 6.06 16.37
C PRO A 201 0.01 7.33 16.62
N VAL A 202 0.60 8.48 16.35
CA VAL A 202 -0.09 9.77 16.44
C VAL A 202 -1.22 9.73 15.40
N ARG A 203 -2.45 9.54 15.89
CA ARG A 203 -3.66 9.46 15.08
C ARG A 203 -3.97 10.85 14.54
N LEU A 204 -4.20 10.96 13.24
CA LEU A 204 -4.61 12.21 12.58
C LEU A 204 -6.01 12.72 13.01
N TRP A 205 -6.75 11.98 13.84
CA TRP A 205 -8.16 12.21 14.17
C TRP A 205 -8.43 12.44 15.66
N ASP A 206 -7.39 12.64 16.47
CA ASP A 206 -7.50 12.73 17.93
C ASP A 206 -7.43 14.19 18.37
N GLU A 207 -8.58 14.85 18.56
CA GLU A 207 -8.65 16.28 18.95
C GLU A 207 -7.94 16.57 20.28
N ASP A 208 -7.94 15.60 21.21
CA ASP A 208 -7.26 15.71 22.49
C ASP A 208 -5.74 15.86 22.34
N ASN A 209 -5.18 15.39 21.22
CA ASN A 209 -3.75 15.48 20.94
C ASN A 209 -3.36 16.86 20.37
N PHE A 210 -4.23 17.53 19.62
CA PHE A 210 -3.99 18.90 19.12
C PHE A 210 -3.93 19.92 20.28
N LEU A 211 -4.82 19.76 21.27
CA LEU A 211 -4.84 20.60 22.48
C LEU A 211 -3.63 20.35 23.39
N ASN A 212 -3.14 19.12 23.48
CA ASN A 212 -1.92 18.82 24.25
C ASN A 212 -0.63 19.27 23.53
N LEU A 213 -0.64 19.37 22.20
CA LEU A 213 0.48 19.87 21.39
C LEU A 213 0.63 21.40 21.39
N THR A 214 -0.43 22.14 21.68
CA THR A 214 -0.44 23.62 21.68
C THR A 214 -0.19 24.22 23.07
N ARG A 215 -0.27 23.42 24.15
CA ARG A 215 -0.07 23.89 25.53
C ARG A 215 1.37 24.25 25.92
N ASN A 216 2.37 23.82 25.14
CA ASN A 216 3.80 24.11 25.40
C ASN A 216 4.43 25.03 24.34
N ILE A 217 3.61 25.83 23.65
CA ILE A 217 4.09 26.89 22.72
C ILE A 217 3.70 28.27 23.27
N THR A 218 4.00 28.50 24.55
CA THR A 218 4.14 29.82 25.18
C THR A 218 5.41 29.84 26.00
#